data_AF-A0A4R7RRK2-F1
#
_entry.id   AF-A0A4R7RRK2-F1
#
_cell.length_a   1.000
_cell.length_b   1.000
_cell.length_c   1.000
_cell.angle_alpha   90.00
_cell.angle_beta   90.00
_cell.angle_gamma   90.00
#
_symmetry.space_group_name_H-M   'P 1'
#
loop_
_entity.id
_entity.type
_entity.pdbx_description
1 polymer ?
#
loop_
_entity_poly.entity_id
_entity_poly.type
_entity_poly.pdbx_seq_one_letter_code
_entity_poly.pdbx_strand_id
1 'polypeptide(L)'
;MMRFPRPGCWYRFTSADWQFIRDALALTQREKESLVSLLDDPDAVRMILDHPKLFEALLVSRQAAFLSPELFFFITVRHTLKRVGVDDLAIADYIAVVCADFGLPATAAQNLPERKLESLYSIDYITALENAGSHERFFIHVQCANQFLVLTSLYPDFLRRRAQRRGAPDLEFYEQVVVSHLEAAGKHALAEEFALDDTLSHVAQAYPPARRAMNHTVREYLSLGA
;
A
#
# COMPACT_ATOMS: atom_id res chain seq x y z
N MET A 1 -13.81 -1.54 14.14
CA MET A 1 -13.76 -0.28 13.36
C MET A 1 -13.11 -0.60 12.03
N MET A 2 -13.76 -0.32 10.88
CA MET A 2 -13.16 -0.58 9.56
C MET A 2 -11.94 0.34 9.39
N ARG A 3 -10.77 -0.23 9.07
CA ARG A 3 -9.57 0.56 8.77
C ARG A 3 -9.75 1.19 7.40
N PHE A 4 -9.67 2.51 7.34
CA PHE A 4 -9.78 3.30 6.14
C PHE A 4 -8.42 3.93 5.83
N PRO A 5 -7.81 3.69 4.66
CA PRO A 5 -6.52 4.27 4.35
C PRO A 5 -6.68 5.79 4.26
N ARG A 6 -5.89 6.51 5.05
CA ARG A 6 -5.75 7.96 4.93
C ARG A 6 -4.41 8.23 4.24
N PRO A 7 -4.40 8.79 3.02
CA PRO A 7 -3.20 9.31 2.40
C PRO A 7 -2.49 10.30 3.35
N GLY A 8 -1.19 10.46 3.16
CA GLY A 8 -0.29 11.14 4.08
C GLY A 8 0.41 10.15 5.01
N CYS A 9 1.01 9.09 4.46
CA CYS A 9 1.76 8.11 5.24
C CYS A 9 2.84 8.76 6.14
N TRP A 10 3.39 9.90 5.74
CA TRP A 10 4.40 10.64 6.50
C TRP A 10 3.92 11.16 7.86
N TYR A 11 2.61 11.37 8.05
CA TYR A 11 2.06 11.68 9.39
C TYR A 11 2.15 10.50 10.37
N ARG A 12 2.41 9.29 9.86
CA ARG A 12 2.55 8.05 10.63
C ARG A 12 4.01 7.66 10.86
N PHE A 13 4.97 8.44 10.34
CA PHE A 13 6.39 8.16 10.49
C PHE A 13 6.86 8.34 11.93
N THR A 14 7.70 7.41 12.35
CA THR A 14 8.34 7.35 13.65
C THR A 14 9.61 8.21 13.68
N SER A 15 10.17 8.42 14.88
CA SER A 15 11.47 9.09 15.01
C SER A 15 12.60 8.33 14.27
N ALA A 16 12.53 7.00 14.22
CA ALA A 16 13.49 6.17 13.50
C ALA A 16 13.44 6.40 11.98
N ASP A 17 12.24 6.59 11.42
CA ASP A 17 12.04 6.90 10.00
C ASP A 17 12.69 8.23 9.62
N TRP A 18 12.45 9.27 10.41
CA TRP A 18 13.05 10.58 10.19
C TRP A 18 14.57 10.56 10.36
N GLN A 19 15.08 9.77 11.30
CA GLN A 19 16.52 9.57 11.46
C GLN A 19 17.12 8.88 10.23
N PHE A 20 16.48 7.83 9.73
CA PHE A 20 16.91 7.14 8.51
C PHE A 20 16.93 8.09 7.30
N ILE A 21 15.88 8.87 7.08
CA ILE A 21 15.80 9.85 5.98
C ILE A 21 16.96 10.85 6.08
N ARG A 22 17.24 11.36 7.29
CA ARG A 22 18.36 12.29 7.52
C ARG A 22 19.71 11.65 7.23
N ASP A 23 19.93 10.43 7.71
CA ASP A 23 21.20 9.72 7.50
C ASP A 23 21.40 9.29 6.05
N ALA A 24 20.32 9.04 5.31
CA ALA A 24 20.35 8.67 3.89
C ALA A 24 20.63 9.87 2.97
N LEU A 25 20.09 11.06 3.29
CA LEU A 25 20.12 12.22 2.39
C LEU A 25 21.21 13.25 2.73
N ALA A 26 21.52 13.45 4.01
CA ALA A 26 22.50 14.43 4.43
C ALA A 26 23.89 13.82 4.59
N LEU A 27 24.88 14.43 3.95
CA LEU A 27 26.29 14.05 4.07
C LEU A 27 26.97 14.80 5.22
N THR A 28 26.42 15.95 5.61
CA THR A 28 26.96 16.83 6.64
C THR A 28 25.97 17.14 7.77
N GLN A 29 26.49 17.51 8.95
CA GLN A 29 25.65 17.88 10.09
C GLN A 29 24.77 19.11 9.82
N ARG A 30 25.26 20.06 9.01
CA ARG A 30 24.53 21.27 8.62
C ARG A 30 23.33 20.98 7.72
N GLU A 31 23.48 20.03 6.78
CA GLU A 31 22.37 19.55 5.94
C GLU A 31 21.32 18.81 6.78
N LYS A 32 21.75 18.05 7.80
CA LYS A 32 20.84 17.37 8.72
C LYS A 32 19.96 18.36 9.50
N GLU A 33 20.49 19.52 9.85
CA GLU A 33 19.74 20.59 10.54
C GLU A 33 18.77 21.31 9.60
N SER A 34 19.20 21.56 8.34
CA SER A 34 18.33 22.17 7.32
C SER A 34 17.17 21.25 6.90
N LEU A 35 17.37 19.93 6.90
CA LEU A 35 16.30 18.96 6.65
C LEU A 35 15.17 19.04 7.67
N VAL A 36 15.48 19.33 8.95
CA VAL A 36 14.46 19.44 10.00
C VAL A 36 13.48 20.56 9.70
N SER A 37 13.97 21.72 9.25
CA SER A 37 13.10 22.85 8.88
C SER A 37 12.22 22.59 7.64
N LEU A 38 12.58 21.60 6.82
CA LEU A 38 11.80 21.20 5.64
C LEU A 38 10.68 20.21 5.98
N LEU A 39 10.69 19.61 7.18
CA LEU A 39 9.66 18.64 7.59
C LEU A 39 8.32 19.29 7.94
N ASP A 40 8.32 20.60 8.17
CA ASP A 40 7.11 21.38 8.46
C ASP A 40 6.31 21.73 7.19
N ASP A 41 6.90 21.58 6.00
CA ASP A 41 6.27 21.82 4.71
C ASP A 41 5.90 20.50 4.02
N PRO A 42 4.60 20.20 3.82
CA PRO A 42 4.16 18.99 3.12
C PRO A 42 4.75 18.80 1.73
N ASP A 43 4.98 19.88 0.97
CA ASP A 43 5.52 19.78 -0.38
C ASP A 43 7.02 19.45 -0.37
N ALA A 44 7.76 20.02 0.60
CA ALA A 44 9.14 19.64 0.83
C ALA A 44 9.28 18.18 1.28
N VAL A 45 8.39 17.69 2.16
CA VAL A 45 8.35 16.27 2.55
C VAL A 45 8.14 15.37 1.32
N ARG A 46 7.22 15.72 0.43
CA ARG A 46 6.99 14.97 -0.82
C ARG A 46 8.26 14.89 -1.69
N MET A 47 8.98 16.00 -1.83
CA MET A 47 10.25 16.03 -2.59
C MET A 47 11.33 15.18 -1.94
N ILE A 48 11.44 15.22 -0.61
CA ILE A 48 12.38 14.40 0.17
C ILE A 48 12.10 12.91 -0.05
N LEU A 49 10.84 12.52 0.05
CA LEU A 49 10.42 11.13 -0.09
C LEU A 49 10.56 10.60 -1.53
N ASP A 50 10.57 11.48 -2.52
CA ASP A 50 10.77 11.10 -3.92
C ASP A 50 12.25 10.87 -4.30
N HIS A 51 13.18 11.10 -3.36
CA HIS A 51 14.61 11.07 -3.62
C HIS A 51 15.16 9.63 -3.80
N PRO A 52 15.88 9.32 -4.90
CA PRO A 52 16.29 7.95 -5.24
C PRO A 52 17.22 7.30 -4.20
N LYS A 53 18.08 8.09 -3.53
CA LYS A 53 18.98 7.61 -2.47
C LYS A 53 18.26 6.91 -1.31
N LEU A 54 16.97 7.19 -1.07
CA LEU A 54 16.22 6.51 0.01
C LEU A 54 16.12 5.01 -0.25
N PHE A 55 15.90 4.60 -1.51
CA PHE A 55 15.85 3.18 -1.86
C PHE A 55 17.23 2.52 -1.78
N GLU A 56 18.28 3.21 -2.25
CA GLU A 56 19.66 2.72 -2.14
C GLU A 56 20.07 2.53 -0.68
N ALA A 57 19.75 3.50 0.18
CA ALA A 57 20.00 3.43 1.61
C ALA A 57 19.20 2.30 2.28
N LEU A 58 17.96 2.06 1.84
CA LEU A 58 17.12 0.98 2.36
C LEU A 58 17.74 -0.40 2.11
N LEU A 59 18.31 -0.62 0.91
CA LEU A 59 18.95 -1.89 0.53
C LEU A 59 20.27 -2.15 1.27
N VAL A 60 21.04 -1.11 1.54
CA VAL A 60 22.36 -1.22 2.20
C VAL A 60 22.25 -1.23 3.72
N SER A 61 21.23 -0.59 4.27
CA SER A 61 21.11 -0.36 5.72
C SER A 61 20.62 -1.59 6.48
N ARG A 62 21.36 -1.99 7.52
CA ARG A 62 20.88 -2.93 8.55
C ARG A 62 19.71 -2.37 9.38
N GLN A 63 19.40 -1.08 9.26
CA GLN A 63 18.34 -0.42 10.02
C GLN A 63 16.94 -0.61 9.41
N ALA A 64 16.81 -1.26 8.25
CA ALA A 64 15.53 -1.53 7.61
C ALA A 64 14.52 -2.23 8.55
N ALA A 65 15.01 -3.05 9.49
CA ALA A 65 14.18 -3.72 10.49
C ALA A 65 13.55 -2.80 11.55
N PHE A 66 14.02 -1.55 11.68
CA PHE A 66 13.51 -0.56 12.62
C PHE A 66 12.63 0.52 11.98
N LEU A 67 12.47 0.47 10.65
CA LEU A 67 11.59 1.41 9.96
C LEU A 67 10.13 1.06 10.20
N SER A 68 9.27 2.08 10.19
CA SER A 68 7.84 1.85 10.15
C SER A 68 7.45 1.12 8.86
N PRO A 69 6.38 0.29 8.92
CA PRO A 69 5.79 -0.29 7.72
C PRO A 69 5.45 0.75 6.65
N GLU A 70 4.99 1.91 7.07
CA GLU A 70 4.59 3.02 6.21
C GLU A 70 5.77 3.54 5.38
N LEU A 71 6.90 3.89 6.02
CA LEU A 71 8.07 4.36 5.29
C LEU A 71 8.64 3.25 4.38
N PHE A 72 8.71 2.03 4.91
CA PHE A 72 9.24 0.88 4.18
C PHE A 72 8.47 0.61 2.89
N PHE A 73 7.14 0.49 2.99
CA PHE A 73 6.30 0.27 1.83
C PHE A 73 6.29 1.49 0.91
N PHE A 74 6.32 2.71 1.44
CA PHE A 74 6.39 3.92 0.61
C PHE A 74 7.62 3.90 -0.29
N ILE A 75 8.82 3.73 0.27
CA ILE A 75 10.08 3.71 -0.50
C ILE A 75 10.05 2.59 -1.55
N THR A 76 9.58 1.39 -1.17
CA THR A 76 9.54 0.22 -2.06
C THR A 76 8.53 0.38 -3.20
N VAL A 77 7.31 0.81 -2.88
CA VAL A 77 6.25 1.07 -3.85
C VAL A 77 6.67 2.19 -4.78
N ARG A 78 7.21 3.29 -4.24
CA ARG A 78 7.62 4.43 -5.05
C ARG A 78 8.71 4.07 -6.05
N HIS A 79 9.73 3.33 -5.61
CA HIS A 79 10.76 2.80 -6.50
C HIS A 79 10.15 1.93 -7.62
N THR A 80 9.20 1.07 -7.26
CA THR A 80 8.52 0.16 -8.18
C THR A 80 7.68 0.91 -9.22
N LEU A 81 6.91 1.91 -8.80
CA LEU A 81 6.06 2.72 -9.68
C LEU A 81 6.89 3.53 -10.69
N LYS A 82 8.02 4.11 -10.26
CA LYS A 82 8.95 4.81 -11.17
C LYS A 82 9.48 3.89 -12.27
N ARG A 83 9.74 2.60 -11.99
CA ARG A 83 10.20 1.63 -13.00
C ARG A 83 9.18 1.37 -14.11
N VAL A 84 7.89 1.62 -13.87
CA VAL A 84 6.81 1.47 -14.85
C VAL A 84 6.25 2.80 -15.36
N GLY A 85 6.92 3.92 -15.06
CA GLY A 85 6.53 5.26 -15.54
C GLY A 85 5.32 5.85 -14.82
N VAL A 86 5.02 5.42 -13.59
CA VAL A 86 3.96 5.99 -12.76
C VAL A 86 4.58 7.00 -11.79
N ASP A 87 4.44 8.28 -12.10
CA ASP A 87 5.09 9.37 -11.36
C ASP A 87 4.21 9.99 -10.26
N ASP A 88 2.91 9.71 -10.23
CA ASP A 88 2.00 10.23 -9.20
C ASP A 88 2.35 9.69 -7.80
N LEU A 89 2.70 10.61 -6.89
CA LEU A 89 3.09 10.29 -5.53
C LEU A 89 1.90 9.86 -4.67
N ALA A 90 0.68 10.32 -4.98
CA ALA A 90 -0.53 9.96 -4.25
C ALA A 90 -0.86 8.46 -4.43
N ILE A 91 -0.58 7.91 -5.61
CA ILE A 91 -0.71 6.46 -5.87
C ILE A 91 0.27 5.68 -4.99
N ALA A 92 1.53 6.13 -4.91
CA ALA A 92 2.56 5.49 -4.10
C ALA A 92 2.17 5.51 -2.61
N ASP A 93 1.72 6.66 -2.13
CA ASP A 93 1.26 6.89 -0.77
C ASP A 93 0.07 6.00 -0.41
N TYR A 94 -0.97 5.97 -1.24
CA TYR A 94 -2.14 5.13 -1.03
C TYR A 94 -1.78 3.65 -0.92
N ILE A 95 -1.04 3.12 -1.90
CA ILE A 95 -0.63 1.72 -1.92
C ILE A 95 0.25 1.39 -0.71
N ALA A 96 1.14 2.30 -0.31
CA ALA A 96 1.99 2.13 0.86
C ALA A 96 1.18 2.03 2.16
N VAL A 97 0.20 2.91 2.35
CA VAL A 97 -0.71 2.86 3.52
C VAL A 97 -1.50 1.56 3.53
N VAL A 98 -2.03 1.13 2.38
CA VAL A 98 -2.76 -0.13 2.26
C VAL A 98 -1.87 -1.33 2.60
N CYS A 99 -0.64 -1.38 2.08
CA CYS A 99 0.31 -2.44 2.42
C CYS A 99 0.72 -2.40 3.90
N ALA A 100 0.91 -1.23 4.50
CA ALA A 100 1.20 -1.09 5.92
C ALA A 100 0.05 -1.59 6.82
N ASP A 101 -1.21 -1.28 6.43
CA ASP A 101 -2.39 -1.60 7.23
C ASP A 101 -2.86 -3.06 7.09
N PHE A 102 -2.62 -3.69 5.93
CA PHE A 102 -3.15 -5.01 5.58
C PHE A 102 -2.07 -6.07 5.25
N GLY A 103 -0.83 -5.66 4.98
CA GLY A 103 0.26 -6.52 4.50
C GLY A 103 1.16 -7.10 5.58
N LEU A 104 0.95 -6.76 6.85
CA LEU A 104 1.69 -7.34 7.96
C LEU A 104 0.85 -8.35 8.72
N PRO A 105 1.46 -9.47 9.18
CA PRO A 105 0.79 -10.38 10.09
C PRO A 105 0.28 -9.60 11.29
N ALA A 106 -0.97 -9.86 11.68
CA ALA A 106 -1.54 -9.31 12.88
C ALA A 106 -0.61 -9.65 14.06
N THR A 107 0.04 -8.66 14.67
CA THR A 107 0.86 -8.88 15.88
C THR A 107 -0.04 -9.46 16.97
N ALA A 108 0.49 -10.18 17.97
CA ALA A 108 -0.31 -10.88 18.98
C ALA A 108 -1.36 -10.02 19.76
N ALA A 109 -1.26 -8.68 19.70
CA ALA A 109 -2.28 -7.76 20.22
C ALA A 109 -3.49 -7.58 19.28
N GLN A 110 -3.32 -7.92 18.01
CA GLN A 110 -4.32 -8.02 16.97
C GLN A 110 -4.65 -9.50 16.79
N ASN A 111 -5.39 -10.07 17.75
CA ASN A 111 -6.13 -11.31 17.52
C ASN A 111 -7.19 -11.05 16.42
N LEU A 112 -6.75 -10.98 15.17
CA LEU A 112 -7.60 -11.24 14.03
C LEU A 112 -7.89 -12.74 14.11
N PRO A 113 -9.15 -13.14 14.37
CA PRO A 113 -9.46 -14.55 14.50
C PRO A 113 -8.98 -15.24 13.22
N GLU A 114 -8.13 -16.25 13.36
CA GLU A 114 -7.52 -17.05 12.27
C GLU A 114 -8.56 -17.49 11.21
N ARG A 115 -9.83 -17.58 11.60
CA ARG A 115 -11.00 -17.77 10.72
C ARG A 115 -11.20 -16.74 9.61
N LYS A 116 -10.71 -15.49 9.74
CA LYS A 116 -11.06 -14.43 8.79
C LYS A 116 -10.28 -14.52 7.48
N LEU A 117 -9.03 -15.00 7.48
CA LEU A 117 -8.26 -15.28 6.26
C LEU A 117 -8.83 -16.47 5.46
N GLU A 118 -9.43 -17.46 6.15
CA GLU A 118 -10.11 -18.59 5.52
C GLU A 118 -11.48 -18.23 4.93
N SER A 119 -12.07 -17.11 5.36
CA SER A 119 -13.38 -16.59 4.91
C SER A 119 -13.28 -15.46 3.88
N LEU A 120 -12.11 -15.14 3.34
CA LEU A 120 -11.97 -14.04 2.37
C LEU A 120 -12.45 -14.45 0.97
N TYR A 121 -13.73 -14.80 0.86
CA TYR A 121 -14.39 -15.06 -0.40
C TYR A 121 -14.86 -13.74 -1.01
N SER A 122 -14.74 -13.62 -2.33
CA SER A 122 -15.48 -12.61 -3.11
C SER A 122 -16.99 -12.70 -2.83
N ILE A 123 -17.50 -13.88 -2.44
CA ILE A 123 -18.90 -14.14 -2.09
C ILE A 123 -19.32 -13.39 -0.82
N ASP A 124 -18.46 -13.32 0.20
CA ASP A 124 -18.77 -12.60 1.44
C ASP A 124 -18.88 -11.09 1.18
N TYR A 125 -18.05 -10.55 0.29
CA TYR A 125 -18.14 -9.16 -0.14
C TYR A 125 -19.37 -8.89 -0.99
N ILE A 126 -19.75 -9.80 -1.89
CA ILE A 126 -20.99 -9.69 -2.68
C ILE A 126 -22.19 -9.70 -1.75
N THR A 127 -22.25 -10.66 -0.83
CA THR A 127 -23.32 -10.78 0.17
C THR A 127 -23.38 -9.54 1.06
N ALA A 128 -22.22 -9.00 1.48
CA ALA A 128 -22.17 -7.76 2.24
C ALA A 128 -22.68 -6.56 1.43
N LEU A 129 -22.33 -6.45 0.15
CA LEU A 129 -22.80 -5.37 -0.73
C LEU A 129 -24.31 -5.43 -1.01
N GLU A 130 -24.87 -6.64 -1.14
CA GLU A 130 -26.31 -6.85 -1.35
C GLU A 130 -27.14 -6.39 -0.14
N ASN A 131 -26.60 -6.58 1.06
CA ASN A 131 -27.30 -6.25 2.32
C ASN A 131 -26.96 -4.86 2.88
N ALA A 132 -25.97 -4.16 2.30
CA ALA A 132 -25.46 -2.90 2.82
C ALA A 132 -26.28 -1.67 2.39
N GLY A 133 -26.43 -0.71 3.30
CA GLY A 133 -26.94 0.62 2.96
C GLY A 133 -25.96 1.42 2.10
N SER A 134 -26.41 2.52 1.48
CA SER A 134 -25.57 3.32 0.54
C SER A 134 -24.22 3.71 1.13
N HIS A 135 -24.19 4.17 2.39
CA HIS A 135 -22.94 4.59 3.06
C HIS A 135 -21.98 3.42 3.30
N GLU A 136 -22.52 2.26 3.70
CA GLU A 136 -21.71 1.07 4.01
C GLU A 136 -21.07 0.48 2.75
N ARG A 137 -21.76 0.56 1.60
CA ARG A 137 -21.26 0.05 0.32
C ARG A 137 -19.91 0.64 -0.06
N PHE A 138 -19.71 1.94 0.16
CA PHE A 138 -18.42 2.60 -0.06
C PHE A 138 -17.29 1.92 0.72
N PHE A 139 -17.48 1.75 2.03
CA PHE A 139 -16.47 1.13 2.90
C PHE A 139 -16.21 -0.33 2.51
N ILE A 140 -17.25 -1.06 2.11
CA ILE A 140 -17.11 -2.44 1.63
C ILE A 140 -16.30 -2.48 0.33
N HIS A 141 -16.55 -1.56 -0.61
CA HIS A 141 -15.77 -1.46 -1.84
C HIS A 141 -14.29 -1.19 -1.55
N VAL A 142 -13.97 -0.18 -0.73
CA VAL A 142 -12.59 0.16 -0.35
C VAL A 142 -11.91 -1.00 0.37
N GLN A 143 -12.59 -1.64 1.33
CA GLN A 143 -12.02 -2.76 2.09
C GLN A 143 -11.75 -3.97 1.20
N CYS A 144 -12.67 -4.30 0.29
CA CYS A 144 -12.50 -5.38 -0.68
C CYS A 144 -11.28 -5.12 -1.57
N ALA A 145 -11.21 -3.92 -2.16
CA ALA A 145 -10.11 -3.49 -3.01
C ALA A 145 -8.76 -3.60 -2.28
N ASN A 146 -8.66 -3.02 -1.08
CA ASN A 146 -7.40 -2.98 -0.32
C ASN A 146 -6.89 -4.37 0.06
N GLN A 147 -7.78 -5.26 0.45
CA GLN A 147 -7.39 -6.61 0.85
C GLN A 147 -6.90 -7.44 -0.34
N PHE A 148 -7.61 -7.39 -1.47
CA PHE A 148 -7.17 -8.07 -2.68
C PHE A 148 -5.93 -7.40 -3.32
N LEU A 149 -5.77 -6.09 -3.13
CA LEU A 149 -4.57 -5.36 -3.55
C LEU A 149 -3.34 -5.93 -2.86
N VAL A 150 -3.37 -6.05 -1.53
CA VAL A 150 -2.28 -6.65 -0.76
C VAL A 150 -2.05 -8.10 -1.16
N LEU A 151 -3.12 -8.90 -1.27
CA LEU A 151 -3.01 -10.32 -1.58
C LEU A 151 -2.34 -10.57 -2.93
N THR A 152 -2.72 -9.80 -3.94
CA THR A 152 -2.20 -9.96 -5.31
C THR A 152 -0.86 -9.26 -5.52
N SER A 153 -0.54 -8.20 -4.77
CA SER A 153 0.75 -7.49 -4.84
C SER A 153 1.87 -8.12 -4.00
N LEU A 154 1.58 -8.54 -2.76
CA LEU A 154 2.58 -9.06 -1.82
C LEU A 154 2.65 -10.59 -1.77
N TYR A 155 1.56 -11.29 -2.07
CA TYR A 155 1.48 -12.76 -1.96
C TYR A 155 1.04 -13.48 -3.25
N PRO A 156 1.61 -13.15 -4.43
CA PRO A 156 1.16 -13.70 -5.70
C PRO A 156 1.34 -15.23 -5.80
N ASP A 157 2.39 -15.78 -5.19
CA ASP A 157 2.68 -17.21 -5.26
C ASP A 157 1.70 -18.05 -4.41
N PHE A 158 1.09 -17.47 -3.37
CA PHE A 158 -0.02 -18.10 -2.64
C PHE A 158 -1.24 -18.31 -3.56
N LEU A 159 -1.64 -17.27 -4.29
CA LEU A 159 -2.75 -17.33 -5.25
C LEU A 159 -2.47 -18.31 -6.40
N ARG A 160 -1.26 -18.24 -6.98
CA ARG A 160 -0.86 -19.16 -8.08
C ARG A 160 -0.92 -20.62 -7.67
N ARG A 161 -0.39 -20.97 -6.48
CA ARG A 161 -0.45 -22.36 -5.97
C ARG A 161 -1.89 -22.85 -5.80
N ARG A 162 -2.80 -21.96 -5.37
CA ARG A 162 -4.21 -22.30 -5.17
C ARG A 162 -4.96 -22.43 -6.50
N ALA A 163 -4.69 -21.56 -7.47
CA ALA A 163 -5.25 -21.64 -8.82
C ALA A 163 -4.82 -22.94 -9.53
N GLN A 164 -3.54 -23.33 -9.40
CA GLN A 164 -3.03 -24.61 -9.94
C GLN A 164 -3.74 -25.82 -9.34
N ARG A 165 -4.13 -25.76 -8.06
CA ARG A 165 -4.91 -26.80 -7.37
C ARG A 165 -6.42 -26.68 -7.64
N ARG A 166 -6.85 -25.80 -8.55
CA ARG A 166 -8.27 -25.47 -8.84
C ARG A 166 -9.09 -25.02 -7.63
N GLY A 167 -8.43 -24.46 -6.61
CA GLY A 167 -9.07 -23.99 -5.39
C GLY A 167 -9.49 -22.51 -5.41
N ALA A 168 -9.06 -21.74 -6.41
CA ALA A 168 -9.40 -20.33 -6.59
C ALA A 168 -9.25 -19.90 -8.05
N PRO A 169 -9.88 -18.77 -8.44
CA PRO A 169 -9.52 -18.04 -9.66
C PRO A 169 -8.03 -17.68 -9.73
N ASP A 170 -7.58 -17.28 -10.92
CA ASP A 170 -6.21 -16.85 -11.17
C ASP A 170 -5.93 -15.41 -10.66
N LEU A 171 -4.69 -14.97 -10.84
CA LEU A 171 -4.22 -13.68 -10.34
C LEU A 171 -4.88 -12.52 -11.10
N GLU A 172 -5.10 -12.70 -12.39
CA GLU A 172 -5.76 -11.76 -13.30
C GLU A 172 -7.22 -11.51 -12.89
N PHE A 173 -7.96 -12.54 -12.47
CA PHE A 173 -9.30 -12.38 -11.92
C PHE A 173 -9.31 -11.45 -10.70
N TYR A 174 -8.43 -11.70 -9.72
CA TYR A 174 -8.37 -10.87 -8.51
C TYR A 174 -7.85 -9.46 -8.78
N GLU A 175 -6.97 -9.28 -9.78
CA GLU A 175 -6.58 -7.95 -10.27
C GLU A 175 -7.81 -7.16 -10.74
N GLN A 176 -8.68 -7.78 -11.54
CA GLN A 176 -9.90 -7.12 -12.02
C GLN A 176 -10.90 -6.85 -10.89
N VAL A 177 -10.95 -7.68 -9.85
CA VAL A 177 -11.74 -7.41 -8.64
C VAL A 177 -11.24 -6.13 -7.96
N VAL A 178 -9.92 -5.97 -7.78
CA VAL A 178 -9.35 -4.75 -7.19
C VAL A 178 -9.75 -3.52 -8.01
N VAL A 179 -9.50 -3.54 -9.31
CA VAL A 179 -9.82 -2.41 -10.21
C VAL A 179 -11.30 -2.05 -10.14
N SER A 180 -12.19 -3.04 -10.27
CA SER A 180 -13.64 -2.81 -10.25
C SER A 180 -14.12 -2.19 -8.93
N HIS A 181 -13.58 -2.64 -7.80
CA HIS A 181 -13.96 -2.11 -6.49
C HIS A 181 -13.38 -0.71 -6.23
N LEU A 182 -12.16 -0.41 -6.69
CA LEU A 182 -11.60 0.94 -6.62
C LEU A 182 -12.40 1.93 -7.45
N GLU A 183 -12.76 1.58 -8.69
CA GLU A 183 -13.60 2.43 -9.54
C GLU A 183 -15.00 2.64 -8.94
N ALA A 184 -15.61 1.59 -8.40
CA ALA A 184 -16.92 1.69 -7.75
C ALA A 184 -16.86 2.58 -6.50
N ALA A 185 -15.80 2.47 -5.72
CA ALA A 185 -15.57 3.35 -4.57
C ALA A 185 -15.33 4.80 -5.01
N GLY A 186 -14.48 5.04 -6.02
CA GLY A 186 -14.15 6.37 -6.51
C GLY A 186 -15.34 7.14 -7.10
N LYS A 187 -16.33 6.44 -7.66
CA LYS A 187 -17.59 7.03 -8.18
C LYS A 187 -18.65 7.28 -7.10
N HIS A 188 -18.41 6.89 -5.86
CA HIS A 188 -19.36 7.05 -4.77
C HIS A 188 -19.27 8.46 -4.17
N ALA A 189 -20.39 9.05 -3.71
CA ALA A 189 -20.43 10.40 -3.15
C ALA A 189 -19.46 10.61 -1.96
N LEU A 190 -19.27 9.57 -1.13
CA LEU A 190 -18.30 9.59 -0.03
C LEU A 190 -16.83 9.71 -0.48
N ALA A 191 -16.50 9.32 -1.71
CA ALA A 191 -15.13 9.47 -2.21
C ALA A 191 -14.76 10.95 -2.35
N GLU A 192 -15.68 11.79 -2.85
CA GLU A 192 -15.52 13.24 -2.91
C GLU A 192 -15.43 13.85 -1.49
N GLU A 193 -16.30 13.42 -0.57
CA GLU A 193 -16.29 13.88 0.84
C GLU A 193 -14.95 13.60 1.53
N PHE A 194 -14.31 12.47 1.21
CA PHE A 194 -12.99 12.11 1.73
C PHE A 194 -11.82 12.55 0.84
N ALA A 195 -12.07 13.28 -0.27
CA ALA A 195 -11.07 13.68 -1.26
C ALA A 195 -10.22 12.49 -1.79
N LEU A 196 -10.89 11.37 -2.11
CA LEU A 196 -10.30 10.12 -2.58
C LEU A 196 -10.77 9.70 -3.97
N ASP A 197 -11.76 10.37 -4.54
CA ASP A 197 -12.31 10.09 -5.87
C ASP A 197 -11.23 10.02 -6.96
N ASP A 198 -10.37 11.04 -7.04
CA ASP A 198 -9.25 11.08 -7.97
C ASP A 198 -8.20 10.01 -7.64
N THR A 199 -7.83 9.88 -6.36
CA THR A 199 -6.80 8.93 -5.91
C THR A 199 -7.21 7.49 -6.22
N LEU A 200 -8.44 7.10 -5.89
CA LEU A 200 -8.95 5.74 -6.14
C LEU A 200 -9.02 5.44 -7.64
N SER A 201 -9.44 6.41 -8.44
CA SER A 201 -9.50 6.29 -9.91
C SER A 201 -8.10 6.14 -10.52
N HIS A 202 -7.14 6.96 -10.08
CA HIS A 202 -5.74 6.88 -10.53
C HIS A 202 -5.08 5.57 -10.11
N VAL A 203 -5.30 5.13 -8.86
CA VAL A 203 -4.80 3.84 -8.37
C VAL A 203 -5.40 2.72 -9.22
N ALA A 204 -6.71 2.71 -9.49
CA ALA A 204 -7.34 1.69 -10.32
C ALA A 204 -6.70 1.58 -11.72
N GLN A 205 -6.45 2.72 -12.36
CA GLN A 205 -5.82 2.77 -13.68
C GLN A 205 -4.36 2.30 -13.66
N ALA A 206 -3.58 2.70 -12.66
CA ALA A 206 -2.17 2.34 -12.52
C ALA A 206 -1.96 0.94 -11.94
N TYR A 207 -3.01 0.31 -11.39
CA TYR A 207 -2.87 -0.89 -10.58
C TYR A 207 -2.29 -2.09 -11.34
N PRO A 208 -2.76 -2.46 -12.56
CA PRO A 208 -2.23 -3.63 -13.25
C PRO A 208 -0.70 -3.60 -13.50
N PRO A 209 -0.12 -2.53 -14.09
CA PRO A 209 1.34 -2.45 -14.24
C PRO A 209 2.05 -2.32 -12.89
N ALA A 210 1.49 -1.57 -11.93
CA ALA A 210 2.05 -1.44 -10.59
C ALA A 210 2.16 -2.79 -9.86
N ARG A 211 1.10 -3.60 -9.85
CA ARG A 211 1.06 -4.92 -9.22
C ARG A 211 2.14 -5.84 -9.79
N ARG A 212 2.27 -5.89 -11.13
CA ARG A 212 3.29 -6.73 -11.78
C ARG A 212 4.70 -6.32 -11.37
N ALA A 213 4.96 -5.02 -11.33
CA ALA A 213 6.24 -4.49 -10.86
C ALA A 213 6.46 -4.78 -9.37
N MET A 214 5.43 -4.66 -8.53
CA MET A 214 5.50 -4.98 -7.10
C MET A 214 5.81 -6.47 -6.88
N ASN A 215 5.16 -7.37 -7.60
CA ASN A 215 5.45 -8.81 -7.54
C ASN A 215 6.92 -9.10 -7.85
N HIS A 216 7.52 -8.37 -8.81
CA HIS A 216 8.93 -8.49 -9.14
C HIS A 216 9.82 -7.96 -8.01
N THR A 217 9.56 -6.75 -7.50
CA THR A 217 10.30 -6.14 -6.38
C THR A 217 10.22 -7.00 -5.11
N VAL A 218 9.04 -7.53 -4.77
CA VAL A 218 8.85 -8.41 -3.60
C VAL A 218 9.70 -9.68 -3.70
N ARG A 219 9.72 -10.30 -4.89
CA ARG A 219 10.53 -11.49 -5.15
C ARG A 219 12.02 -11.21 -5.10
N GLU A 220 12.43 -10.04 -5.58
CA GLU A 220 13.83 -9.65 -5.70
C GLU A 220 14.42 -9.22 -4.35
N TYR A 221 13.66 -8.47 -3.53
CA TYR A 221 14.20 -7.78 -2.36
C TYR A 221 13.58 -8.19 -1.03
N LEU A 222 12.34 -8.71 -1.01
CA LEU A 222 11.57 -8.84 0.24
C LEU A 222 11.43 -10.26 0.77
N SER A 223 11.66 -11.29 -0.06
CA SER A 223 11.48 -12.71 0.33
C SER A 223 10.16 -13.01 1.06
N LEU A 224 9.10 -12.23 0.81
CA LEU A 224 7.79 -12.43 1.40
C LEU A 224 7.08 -13.55 0.63
N GLY A 225 7.06 -14.76 1.17
CA GLY A 225 6.26 -15.87 0.64
C GLY A 225 7.01 -17.12 0.15
N ALA A 226 8.23 -17.36 0.63
CA ALA A 226 8.85 -18.69 0.55
C ALA A 226 8.05 -19.73 1.37
#